data_AF-A0A248LD24-F1
#
_entry.id   AF-A0A248LD24-F1
#
_cell.length_a   1.000
_cell.length_b   1.000
_cell.length_c   1.000
_cell.angle_alpha   90.00
_cell.angle_beta   90.00
_cell.angle_gamma   90.00
#
_symmetry.space_group_name_H-M   'P 1'
#
loop_
_entity.id
_entity.type
_entity.pdbx_description
1 polymer ?
#
loop_
_entity_poly.entity_id
_entity_poly.type
_entity_poly.pdbx_seq_one_letter_code
_entity_poly.pdbx_strand_id
1 'polypeptide(L)'
;MEYPIGLPGITEERLQEIEAELGFKLPKELRNIYKRENKFSIGEWEFHPIKDEQYIKRTWDDLVRVNTTDTDDYLSGFLRIASDGTGDELGYQLPDTETIVLWDHEEQELFPVAPTLKAFIEKEQQMERSAEQAELFLETVLETGAVYGLSKFEQSGWAYCPSNQEETDVLLFFSTEAAAKALQTKEWANYHLIRLDLNLFMNGWLPNMIDDGLYCGLNWGPELVGLELDPEDVLADLEG
;
A
#
# COMPACT_ATOMS: atom_id res chain seq x y z
N MET A 1 -27.13 -12.01 -0.46
CA MET A 1 -26.65 -11.59 0.86
C MET A 1 -25.18 -11.36 0.69
N GLU A 2 -24.76 -10.09 0.63
CA GLU A 2 -23.35 -9.75 0.76
C GLU A 2 -22.91 -10.18 2.16
N TYR A 3 -21.98 -11.12 2.22
CA TYR A 3 -21.37 -11.49 3.49
C TYR A 3 -20.42 -10.35 3.88
N PRO A 4 -20.39 -9.93 5.15
CA PRO A 4 -19.35 -9.00 5.59
C PRO A 4 -17.99 -9.57 5.23
N ILE A 5 -17.13 -8.73 4.64
CA ILE A 5 -15.78 -9.11 4.15
C ILE A 5 -14.98 -9.76 5.30
N GLY A 6 -15.14 -9.25 6.52
CA GLY A 6 -14.56 -9.80 7.75
C GLY A 6 -15.35 -10.94 8.42
N LEU A 7 -14.65 -11.72 9.24
CA LEU A 7 -15.23 -12.69 10.19
C LEU A 7 -14.92 -12.30 11.64
N PRO A 8 -15.82 -12.59 12.61
CA PRO A 8 -15.58 -12.31 14.02
C PRO A 8 -14.26 -12.91 14.53
N GLY A 9 -13.64 -12.26 15.51
CA GLY A 9 -12.42 -12.75 16.13
C GLY A 9 -12.57 -14.09 16.86
N ILE A 10 -11.43 -14.72 17.10
CA ILE A 10 -11.27 -16.06 17.65
C ILE A 10 -10.95 -16.00 19.15
N THR A 11 -11.49 -16.96 19.90
CA THR A 11 -11.29 -17.04 21.34
C THR A 11 -9.86 -17.42 21.72
N GLU A 12 -9.47 -17.11 22.95
CA GLU A 12 -8.16 -17.48 23.50
C GLU A 12 -7.98 -19.00 23.54
N GLU A 13 -9.03 -19.75 23.87
CA GLU A 13 -9.02 -21.21 23.90
C GLU A 13 -8.75 -21.78 22.51
N ARG A 14 -9.43 -21.29 21.47
CA ARG A 14 -9.24 -21.78 20.11
C ARG A 14 -7.85 -21.44 19.57
N LEU A 15 -7.30 -20.28 19.93
CA LEU A 15 -5.90 -19.94 19.60
C LEU A 15 -4.92 -20.92 20.25
N GLN A 16 -5.13 -21.31 21.51
CA GLN A 16 -4.26 -22.28 22.18
C GLN A 16 -4.37 -23.68 21.58
N GLU A 17 -5.55 -24.09 21.13
CA GLU A 17 -5.75 -25.36 20.42
C GLU A 17 -4.92 -25.39 19.12
N ILE A 18 -5.03 -24.36 18.27
CA ILE A 18 -4.28 -24.36 17.01
C ILE A 18 -2.76 -24.21 17.22
N GLU A 19 -2.33 -23.49 18.25
CA GLU A 19 -0.91 -23.39 18.62
C GLU A 19 -0.37 -24.77 19.05
N ALA A 20 -1.19 -25.58 19.72
CA ALA A 20 -0.85 -26.96 20.05
C ALA A 20 -0.81 -27.87 18.81
N GLU A 21 -1.72 -27.67 17.84
CA GLU A 21 -1.73 -28.39 16.56
C GLU A 21 -0.48 -28.04 15.71
N LEU A 22 -0.12 -26.76 15.64
CA LEU A 22 1.07 -26.27 14.92
C LEU A 22 2.40 -26.59 15.63
N GLY A 23 2.36 -26.82 16.94
CA GLY A 23 3.54 -27.12 17.76
C GLY A 23 4.35 -25.89 18.19
N PHE A 24 3.83 -24.67 18.00
CA PHE A 24 4.46 -23.42 18.43
C PHE A 24 3.40 -22.34 18.72
N LYS A 25 3.81 -21.29 19.43
CA LYS A 25 2.94 -20.13 19.68
C LYS A 25 2.93 -19.17 18.50
N LEU A 26 1.76 -18.69 18.12
CA LEU A 26 1.64 -17.73 17.03
C LEU A 26 2.39 -16.43 17.38
N PRO A 27 2.98 -15.76 16.37
CA PRO A 27 3.51 -14.41 16.50
C PRO A 27 2.50 -13.47 17.17
N LYS A 28 2.99 -12.65 18.10
CA LYS A 28 2.12 -11.86 19.00
C LYS A 28 1.19 -10.91 18.24
N GLU A 29 1.67 -10.28 17.17
CA GLU A 29 0.87 -9.34 16.36
C GLU A 29 -0.24 -10.07 15.62
N LEU A 30 0.09 -11.16 14.91
CA LEU A 30 -0.87 -12.03 14.21
C LEU A 30 -1.95 -12.54 15.17
N ARG A 31 -1.53 -13.06 16.33
CA ARG A 31 -2.42 -13.53 17.38
C ARG A 31 -3.40 -12.46 17.87
N ASN A 32 -2.94 -11.21 18.00
CA ASN A 32 -3.78 -10.10 18.42
C ASN A 32 -4.78 -9.69 17.33
N ILE A 33 -4.46 -9.87 16.05
CA ILE A 33 -5.39 -9.64 14.96
C ILE A 33 -6.49 -10.70 14.96
N TYR A 34 -6.14 -11.99 15.03
CA TYR A 34 -7.15 -13.06 15.06
C TYR A 34 -8.14 -12.94 16.22
N LYS A 35 -7.75 -12.37 17.36
CA LYS A 35 -8.68 -12.08 18.47
C LYS A 35 -9.76 -11.05 18.12
N ARG A 36 -9.51 -10.20 17.14
CA ARG A 36 -10.42 -9.14 16.69
C ARG A 36 -11.17 -9.55 15.44
N GLU A 37 -10.47 -10.17 14.49
CA GLU A 37 -10.98 -10.48 13.16
C GLU A 37 -10.30 -11.74 12.61
N ASN A 38 -11.08 -12.74 12.20
CA ASN A 38 -10.56 -14.05 11.81
C ASN A 38 -10.18 -14.13 10.33
N LYS A 39 -10.92 -13.45 9.45
CA LYS A 39 -10.63 -13.36 8.01
C LYS A 39 -10.58 -11.89 7.66
N PHE A 40 -9.47 -11.46 7.07
CA PHE A 40 -9.20 -10.08 6.68
C PHE A 40 -8.21 -10.09 5.51
N SER A 41 -8.10 -8.96 4.82
CA SER A 41 -7.14 -8.74 3.75
C SER A 41 -6.40 -7.43 3.96
N ILE A 42 -5.18 -7.33 3.45
CA ILE A 42 -4.34 -6.13 3.51
C ILE A 42 -3.69 -5.97 2.14
N GLY A 43 -4.03 -4.91 1.41
CA GLY A 43 -3.69 -4.82 -0.01
C GLY A 43 -4.26 -6.02 -0.77
N GLU A 44 -3.42 -6.69 -1.54
CA GLU A 44 -3.75 -7.92 -2.28
C GLU A 44 -3.76 -9.20 -1.42
N TRP A 45 -3.23 -9.12 -0.19
CA TRP A 45 -3.00 -10.31 0.63
C TRP A 45 -4.25 -10.76 1.37
N GLU A 46 -4.73 -11.97 1.07
CA GLU A 46 -5.75 -12.65 1.84
C GLU A 46 -5.12 -13.47 2.97
N PHE A 47 -5.39 -13.09 4.22
CA PHE A 47 -4.85 -13.82 5.38
C PHE A 47 -5.61 -15.14 5.61
N HIS A 48 -4.84 -16.21 5.77
CA HIS A 48 -5.34 -17.55 6.07
C HIS A 48 -6.09 -17.52 7.40
N PRO A 49 -7.41 -17.78 7.44
CA PRO A 49 -8.18 -17.69 8.67
C PRO A 49 -7.86 -18.82 9.63
N ILE A 50 -8.33 -18.73 10.86
CA ILE A 50 -8.44 -19.89 11.75
C ILE A 50 -9.75 -20.61 11.44
N LYS A 51 -9.68 -21.94 11.35
CA LYS A 51 -10.85 -22.78 11.11
C LYS A 51 -11.94 -22.53 12.16
N ASP A 52 -13.12 -22.21 11.68
CA ASP A 52 -14.32 -21.95 12.48
C ASP A 52 -15.51 -22.71 11.88
N GLU A 53 -16.10 -23.64 12.64
CA GLU A 53 -17.21 -24.47 12.19
C GLU A 53 -18.45 -23.66 11.79
N GLN A 54 -18.68 -22.50 12.41
CA GLN A 54 -19.79 -21.61 12.06
C GLN A 54 -19.60 -21.00 10.67
N TYR A 55 -18.34 -20.85 10.24
CA TYR A 55 -17.96 -20.21 8.98
C TYR A 55 -17.12 -21.14 8.09
N ILE A 56 -17.32 -22.46 8.19
CA ILE A 56 -16.43 -23.47 7.57
C ILE A 56 -16.18 -23.27 6.07
N LYS A 57 -17.17 -22.74 5.33
CA LYS A 57 -17.02 -22.45 3.89
C LYS A 57 -16.05 -21.31 3.60
N ARG A 58 -15.84 -20.41 4.56
CA ARG A 58 -14.97 -19.24 4.48
C ARG A 58 -13.65 -19.45 5.22
N THR A 59 -13.56 -20.50 6.03
CA THR A 59 -12.40 -20.86 6.86
C THR A 59 -11.91 -22.28 6.54
N TRP A 60 -12.20 -22.78 5.34
CA TRP A 60 -11.77 -24.10 4.90
C TRP A 60 -10.26 -24.15 4.68
N ASP A 61 -9.72 -23.11 4.03
CA ASP A 61 -8.29 -22.99 3.77
C ASP A 61 -7.64 -22.24 4.92
N ASP A 62 -7.58 -22.92 6.08
CA ASP A 62 -7.18 -22.32 7.33
C ASP A 62 -5.66 -22.41 7.60
N LEU A 63 -5.20 -21.55 8.50
CA LEU A 63 -3.79 -21.42 8.90
C LEU A 63 -3.14 -22.76 9.28
N VAL A 64 -3.85 -23.66 9.97
CA VAL A 64 -3.27 -24.97 10.34
C VAL A 64 -3.16 -25.85 9.11
N ARG A 65 -4.22 -25.95 8.31
CA ARG A 65 -4.23 -26.75 7.10
C ARG A 65 -3.10 -26.34 6.17
N VAL A 66 -3.03 -25.06 5.79
CA VAL A 66 -2.02 -24.60 4.84
C VAL A 66 -0.61 -24.91 5.34
N ASN A 67 -0.34 -24.82 6.65
CA ASN A 67 0.99 -25.10 7.22
C ASN A 67 1.27 -26.57 7.58
N THR A 68 0.30 -27.48 7.39
CA THR A 68 0.48 -28.92 7.67
C THR A 68 0.29 -29.80 6.44
N THR A 69 -0.18 -29.23 5.33
CA THR A 69 -0.28 -29.87 4.02
C THR A 69 0.71 -29.27 3.04
N ASP A 70 1.20 -30.10 2.11
CA ASP A 70 2.04 -29.68 0.97
C ASP A 70 3.22 -28.77 1.38
N THR A 71 3.89 -29.14 2.48
CA THR A 71 5.00 -28.37 3.07
C THR A 71 6.33 -28.57 2.35
N ASP A 72 6.45 -29.62 1.53
CA ASP A 72 7.69 -29.98 0.85
C ASP A 72 8.08 -28.99 -0.26
N ASP A 73 7.12 -28.17 -0.70
CA ASP A 73 7.31 -27.13 -1.72
C ASP A 73 7.88 -25.82 -1.14
N TYR A 74 8.02 -25.72 0.20
CA TYR A 74 8.42 -24.50 0.89
C TYR A 74 9.66 -24.70 1.76
N LEU A 75 10.33 -23.59 2.09
CA LEU A 75 11.46 -23.63 3.01
C LEU A 75 11.03 -24.14 4.39
N SER A 76 11.80 -25.07 4.96
CA SER A 76 11.56 -25.59 6.30
C SER A 76 11.48 -24.47 7.34
N GLY A 77 10.38 -24.43 8.09
CA GLY A 77 10.14 -23.41 9.12
C GLY A 77 9.41 -22.16 8.61
N PHE A 78 9.06 -22.09 7.34
CA PHE A 78 8.23 -21.03 6.80
C PHE A 78 6.77 -21.20 7.24
N LEU A 79 6.30 -20.29 8.09
CA LEU A 79 4.91 -20.18 8.52
C LEU A 79 4.17 -19.26 7.55
N ARG A 80 3.34 -19.85 6.68
CA ARG A 80 2.46 -19.14 5.73
C ARG A 80 1.26 -18.55 6.45
N ILE A 81 1.00 -17.26 6.25
CA ILE A 81 -0.08 -16.53 6.93
C ILE A 81 -1.05 -15.84 5.98
N ALA A 82 -0.64 -15.59 4.72
CA ALA A 82 -1.49 -14.98 3.70
C ALA A 82 -1.00 -15.35 2.29
N SER A 83 -1.91 -15.29 1.32
CA SER A 83 -1.61 -15.47 -0.11
C SER A 83 -2.23 -14.33 -0.93
N ASP A 84 -1.61 -13.98 -2.05
CA ASP A 84 -2.10 -13.02 -3.05
C ASP A 84 -2.92 -13.71 -4.17
N GLY A 85 -2.97 -15.04 -4.19
CA GLY A 85 -3.65 -15.85 -5.19
C GLY A 85 -2.86 -16.13 -6.47
N THR A 86 -1.61 -15.67 -6.59
CA THR A 86 -0.72 -15.95 -7.74
C THR A 86 0.19 -17.16 -7.49
N GLY A 87 0.36 -17.53 -6.23
CA GLY A 87 1.27 -18.57 -5.76
C GLY A 87 2.23 -18.06 -4.70
N ASP A 88 2.35 -16.74 -4.57
CA ASP A 88 3.15 -16.10 -3.54
C ASP A 88 2.46 -16.20 -2.18
N GLU A 89 3.30 -16.30 -1.15
CA GLU A 89 2.85 -16.44 0.23
C GLU A 89 3.61 -15.48 1.14
N LEU A 90 2.91 -14.80 2.05
CA LEU A 90 3.52 -14.06 3.14
C LEU A 90 3.59 -14.92 4.39
N GLY A 91 4.59 -14.64 5.23
CA GLY A 91 4.75 -15.39 6.44
C GLY A 91 5.92 -14.98 7.32
N TYR A 92 6.33 -15.94 8.14
CA TYR A 92 7.46 -15.82 9.05
C TYR A 92 8.44 -16.97 8.79
N GLN A 93 9.74 -16.67 8.75
CA GLN A 93 10.76 -17.71 8.77
C GLN A 93 11.11 -18.04 10.22
N LEU A 94 10.49 -19.10 10.76
CA LEU A 94 10.72 -19.50 12.15
C LEU A 94 12.20 -19.88 12.39
N PRO A 95 12.75 -19.57 13.57
CA PRO A 95 12.08 -19.09 14.78
C PRO A 95 11.89 -17.56 14.87
N ASP A 96 12.20 -16.78 13.83
CA ASP A 96 11.87 -15.36 13.80
C ASP A 96 10.35 -15.19 13.75
N THR A 97 9.81 -14.38 14.66
CA THR A 97 8.36 -14.09 14.78
C THR A 97 8.05 -12.61 14.67
N GLU A 98 9.02 -11.80 14.22
CA GLU A 98 8.87 -10.37 14.03
C GLU A 98 8.87 -10.06 12.52
N THR A 99 9.93 -10.43 11.81
CA THR A 99 10.10 -10.10 10.39
C THR A 99 9.08 -10.80 9.51
N ILE A 100 8.41 -10.03 8.65
CA ILE A 100 7.56 -10.56 7.58
C ILE A 100 8.42 -10.84 6.36
N VAL A 101 8.28 -12.05 5.84
CA VAL A 101 8.93 -12.51 4.62
C VAL A 101 7.89 -12.86 3.56
N LEU A 102 8.24 -12.58 2.31
CA LEU A 102 7.56 -13.02 1.10
C LEU A 102 8.25 -14.26 0.57
N TRP A 103 7.49 -15.31 0.28
CA TRP A 103 7.89 -16.41 -0.57
C TRP A 103 7.49 -16.09 -1.99
N ASP A 104 8.50 -15.91 -2.84
CA ASP A 104 8.35 -15.75 -4.28
C ASP A 104 8.27 -17.14 -4.91
N HIS A 105 7.14 -17.47 -5.52
CA HIS A 105 6.95 -18.76 -6.18
C HIS A 105 7.93 -18.93 -7.36
N GLU A 106 8.16 -17.88 -8.14
CA GLU A 106 8.95 -17.94 -9.37
C GLU A 106 10.43 -18.18 -9.07
N GLU A 107 10.97 -17.46 -8.09
CA GLU A 107 12.36 -17.56 -7.66
C GLU A 107 12.58 -18.68 -6.64
N GLN A 108 11.53 -19.15 -5.98
CA GLN A 108 11.56 -20.11 -4.87
C GLN A 108 12.47 -19.65 -3.71
N GLU A 109 12.44 -18.34 -3.44
CA GLU A 109 13.25 -17.67 -2.42
C GLU A 109 12.38 -16.87 -1.44
N LEU A 110 12.95 -16.62 -0.24
CA LEU A 110 12.33 -15.79 0.79
C LEU A 110 12.98 -14.42 0.85
N PHE A 111 12.15 -13.37 0.80
CA PHE A 111 12.58 -11.98 0.88
C PHE A 111 11.98 -11.29 2.10
N PRO A 112 12.78 -10.62 2.95
CA PRO A 112 12.23 -9.79 4.02
C PRO A 112 11.53 -8.56 3.43
N VAL A 113 10.25 -8.38 3.74
CA VAL A 113 9.43 -7.27 3.20
C VAL A 113 9.04 -6.24 4.26
N ALA A 114 9.03 -6.62 5.54
CA ALA A 114 8.81 -5.69 6.64
C ALA A 114 9.40 -6.21 7.96
N PRO A 115 9.84 -5.32 8.87
CA PRO A 115 10.40 -5.71 10.16
C PRO A 115 9.35 -6.25 11.15
N THR A 116 8.08 -5.89 10.98
CA THR A 116 6.95 -6.38 11.78
C THR A 116 5.68 -6.47 10.94
N LEU A 117 4.69 -7.25 11.39
CA LEU A 117 3.38 -7.31 10.75
C LEU A 117 2.68 -5.95 10.79
N LYS A 118 2.85 -5.21 11.90
CA LYS A 118 2.35 -3.83 12.02
C LYS A 118 2.95 -2.93 10.95
N ALA A 119 4.28 -2.98 10.76
CA ALA A 119 4.95 -2.16 9.76
C ALA A 119 4.52 -2.53 8.33
N PHE A 120 4.34 -3.83 8.06
CA PHE A 120 3.77 -4.30 6.80
C PHE A 120 2.38 -3.70 6.56
N ILE A 121 1.46 -3.85 7.52
CA ILE A 121 0.09 -3.32 7.41
C ILE A 121 0.08 -1.80 7.23
N GLU A 122 0.91 -1.07 7.97
CA GLU A 122 1.04 0.38 7.84
C GLU A 122 1.53 0.80 6.46
N LYS A 123 2.48 0.05 5.89
CA LYS A 123 3.00 0.28 4.53
C LYS A 123 1.92 0.05 3.47
N GLU A 124 1.21 -1.08 3.52
CA GLU A 124 0.15 -1.41 2.56
C GLU A 124 -1.01 -0.39 2.61
N GLN A 125 -1.47 -0.04 3.82
CA GLN A 125 -2.51 0.98 3.99
C GLN A 125 -2.06 2.36 3.51
N GLN A 126 -0.77 2.69 3.67
CA GLN A 126 -0.24 3.94 3.16
C GLN A 126 -0.22 3.93 1.62
N MET A 127 0.21 2.83 1.01
CA MET A 127 0.21 2.67 -0.45
C MET A 127 -1.19 2.81 -1.04
N GLU A 128 -2.19 2.13 -0.46
CA GLU A 128 -3.59 2.20 -0.88
C GLU A 128 -4.13 3.63 -0.80
N ARG A 129 -3.93 4.32 0.33
CA ARG A 129 -4.34 5.74 0.47
C ARG A 129 -3.66 6.64 -0.55
N SER A 130 -2.39 6.39 -0.85
CA SER A 130 -1.65 7.18 -1.82
C SER A 130 -2.18 6.96 -3.25
N ALA A 131 -2.60 5.74 -3.59
CA ALA A 131 -3.28 5.44 -4.85
C ALA A 131 -4.65 6.14 -4.93
N GLU A 132 -5.47 6.07 -3.87
CA GLU A 132 -6.76 6.78 -3.80
C GLU A 132 -6.61 8.30 -3.98
N GLN A 133 -5.55 8.90 -3.40
CA GLN A 133 -5.29 10.34 -3.57
C GLN A 133 -4.91 10.71 -5.00
N ALA A 134 -4.17 9.85 -5.70
CA ALA A 134 -3.81 10.03 -7.10
C ALA A 134 -5.04 9.88 -8.01
N GLU A 135 -5.86 8.85 -7.79
CA GLU A 135 -7.12 8.67 -8.54
C GLU A 135 -8.06 9.87 -8.33
N LEU A 136 -8.23 10.30 -7.07
CA LEU A 136 -9.02 11.50 -6.75
C LEU A 136 -8.47 12.76 -7.44
N PHE A 137 -7.14 12.85 -7.61
CA PHE A 137 -6.55 13.95 -8.38
C PHE A 137 -7.07 13.91 -9.81
N LEU A 138 -6.90 12.78 -10.50
CA LEU A 138 -7.27 12.61 -11.90
C LEU A 138 -8.75 12.93 -12.14
N GLU A 139 -9.64 12.33 -11.35
CA GLU A 139 -11.09 12.57 -11.43
C GLU A 139 -11.43 14.05 -11.25
N THR A 140 -10.86 14.68 -10.22
CA THR A 140 -11.17 16.08 -9.88
C THR A 140 -10.65 17.05 -10.94
N VAL A 141 -9.45 16.84 -11.48
CA VAL A 141 -8.89 17.75 -12.49
C VAL A 141 -9.60 17.59 -13.83
N LEU A 142 -10.06 16.39 -14.19
CA LEU A 142 -10.91 16.14 -15.35
C LEU A 142 -12.27 16.83 -15.21
N GLU A 143 -12.88 16.80 -14.03
CA GLU A 143 -14.15 17.49 -13.77
C GLU A 143 -14.01 19.02 -13.79
N THR A 144 -12.96 19.55 -13.15
CA THR A 144 -12.81 20.99 -12.91
C THR A 144 -12.01 21.73 -13.98
N GLY A 145 -11.21 21.00 -14.77
CA GLY A 145 -10.26 21.55 -15.74
C GLY A 145 -9.13 22.36 -15.11
N ALA A 146 -8.85 22.20 -13.82
CA ALA A 146 -7.91 23.01 -13.06
C ALA A 146 -6.91 22.15 -12.27
N VAL A 147 -5.64 22.51 -12.37
CA VAL A 147 -4.55 21.95 -11.56
C VAL A 147 -3.94 23.07 -10.73
N TYR A 148 -3.49 22.77 -9.52
CA TYR A 148 -2.89 23.73 -8.62
C TYR A 148 -1.48 23.32 -8.22
N GLY A 149 -0.67 24.29 -7.84
CA GLY A 149 0.59 24.06 -7.17
C GLY A 149 1.19 25.31 -6.59
N LEU A 150 2.40 25.16 -6.05
CA LEU A 150 3.12 26.24 -5.39
C LEU A 150 4.40 26.55 -6.17
N SER A 151 4.67 27.83 -6.40
CA SER A 151 5.90 28.26 -7.06
C SER A 151 6.49 29.51 -6.43
N LYS A 152 7.82 29.57 -6.30
CA LYS A 152 8.53 30.73 -5.74
C LYS A 152 8.36 31.99 -6.59
N PHE A 153 8.28 31.83 -7.91
CA PHE A 153 8.03 32.89 -8.88
C PHE A 153 6.90 32.43 -9.81
N GLU A 154 6.24 33.34 -10.53
CA GLU A 154 5.12 32.98 -11.42
C GLU A 154 5.48 31.90 -12.46
N GLN A 155 6.75 31.77 -12.84
CA GLN A 155 7.23 30.84 -13.87
C GLN A 155 8.48 30.04 -13.46
N SER A 156 8.90 30.05 -12.19
CA SER A 156 10.08 29.26 -11.76
C SER A 156 10.12 28.98 -10.26
N GLY A 157 10.75 27.85 -9.91
CA GLY A 157 10.88 27.39 -8.52
C GLY A 157 9.60 26.69 -8.04
N TRP A 158 9.15 25.68 -8.78
CA TRP A 158 8.01 24.83 -8.39
C TRP A 158 8.32 24.06 -7.10
N ALA A 159 7.28 23.76 -6.31
CA ALA A 159 7.42 22.93 -5.12
C ALA A 159 7.70 21.48 -5.51
N TYR A 160 8.75 20.91 -4.91
CA TYR A 160 9.24 19.58 -5.24
C TYR A 160 9.73 18.86 -3.98
N CYS A 161 9.79 17.53 -4.05
CA CYS A 161 10.41 16.67 -3.06
C CYS A 161 11.44 15.77 -3.75
N PRO A 162 12.64 15.54 -3.19
CA PRO A 162 13.55 14.54 -3.74
C PRO A 162 12.89 13.16 -3.75
N SER A 163 13.07 12.42 -4.85
CA SER A 163 12.57 11.05 -4.98
C SER A 163 13.23 10.14 -3.95
N ASN A 164 12.47 9.17 -3.42
CA ASN A 164 13.01 8.09 -2.60
C ASN A 164 13.44 6.87 -3.42
N GLN A 165 13.13 6.85 -4.72
CA GLN A 165 13.36 5.71 -5.61
C GLN A 165 14.53 5.95 -6.55
N GLU A 166 14.65 7.18 -7.06
CA GLU A 166 15.61 7.56 -8.08
C GLU A 166 16.35 8.85 -7.70
N GLU A 167 17.49 9.11 -8.35
CA GLU A 167 18.26 10.36 -8.15
C GLU A 167 17.65 11.52 -8.97
N THR A 168 16.37 11.80 -8.73
CA THR A 168 15.58 12.85 -9.40
C THR A 168 14.60 13.54 -8.43
N ASP A 169 13.85 14.52 -8.92
CA ASP A 169 12.86 15.27 -8.14
C ASP A 169 11.42 14.90 -8.52
N VAL A 170 10.53 14.97 -7.53
CA VAL A 170 9.09 14.79 -7.65
C VAL A 170 8.42 16.16 -7.56
N LEU A 171 7.79 16.61 -8.64
CA LEU A 171 7.03 17.87 -8.66
C LEU A 171 5.62 17.66 -8.09
N LEU A 172 5.20 18.57 -7.19
CA LEU A 172 3.95 18.41 -6.46
C LEU A 172 2.80 19.15 -7.14
N PHE A 173 1.69 18.45 -7.38
CA PHE A 173 0.48 18.98 -7.99
C PHE A 173 -0.76 18.64 -7.16
N PHE A 174 -1.74 19.53 -7.19
CA PHE A 174 -2.96 19.39 -6.40
C PHE A 174 -4.19 19.63 -7.24
N SER A 175 -5.23 18.85 -6.98
CA SER A 175 -6.53 18.99 -7.62
C SER A 175 -7.37 20.13 -7.05
N THR A 176 -7.01 20.65 -5.86
CA THR A 176 -7.72 21.75 -5.21
C THR A 176 -6.79 22.84 -4.68
N GLU A 177 -7.27 24.08 -4.70
CA GLU A 177 -6.60 25.23 -4.09
C GLU A 177 -6.35 25.01 -2.58
N ALA A 178 -7.29 24.37 -1.88
CA ALA A 178 -7.18 24.11 -0.45
C ALA A 178 -6.03 23.15 -0.13
N ALA A 179 -5.87 22.07 -0.91
CA ALA A 179 -4.79 21.12 -0.74
C ALA A 179 -3.42 21.76 -1.01
N ALA A 180 -3.29 22.53 -2.10
CA ALA A 180 -2.05 23.28 -2.39
C ALA A 180 -1.69 24.26 -1.26
N LYS A 181 -2.66 25.00 -0.73
CA LYS A 181 -2.44 25.93 0.40
C LYS A 181 -2.05 25.21 1.69
N ALA A 182 -2.50 23.97 1.91
CA ALA A 182 -2.13 23.20 3.09
C ALA A 182 -0.62 22.92 3.13
N LEU A 183 0.05 22.84 1.98
CA LEU A 183 1.50 22.66 1.88
C LEU A 183 2.29 23.97 1.93
N GLN A 184 1.63 25.13 1.90
CA GLN A 184 2.27 26.45 1.96
C GLN A 184 2.77 26.77 3.39
N THR A 185 3.68 25.93 3.89
CA THR A 185 4.24 25.98 5.24
C THR A 185 5.77 25.97 5.16
N LYS A 186 6.44 26.38 6.24
CA LYS A 186 7.91 26.35 6.40
C LYS A 186 8.69 26.72 5.13
N GLU A 187 9.12 25.71 4.36
CA GLU A 187 9.96 25.81 3.16
C GLU A 187 9.26 26.51 1.99
N TRP A 188 7.94 26.36 1.87
CA TRP A 188 7.11 26.99 0.84
C TRP A 188 6.22 28.11 1.38
N ALA A 189 6.48 28.62 2.59
CA ALA A 189 5.68 29.69 3.20
C ALA A 189 5.62 30.98 2.35
N ASN A 190 6.63 31.23 1.52
CA ASN A 190 6.71 32.39 0.64
C ASN A 190 6.38 32.08 -0.83
N TYR A 191 5.92 30.86 -1.14
CA TYR A 191 5.58 30.48 -2.51
C TYR A 191 4.21 31.05 -2.86
N HIS A 192 3.96 31.27 -4.15
CA HIS A 192 2.68 31.69 -4.69
C HIS A 192 1.85 30.47 -5.08
N LEU A 193 0.55 30.53 -4.79
CA LEU A 193 -0.42 29.58 -5.34
C LEU A 193 -0.60 29.85 -6.84
N ILE A 194 -0.36 28.84 -7.65
CA ILE A 194 -0.55 28.87 -9.10
C ILE A 194 -1.73 27.97 -9.46
N ARG A 195 -2.65 28.49 -10.28
CA ARG A 195 -3.68 27.69 -10.97
C ARG A 195 -3.27 27.53 -12.42
N LEU A 196 -3.22 26.28 -12.88
CA LEU A 196 -2.98 25.87 -14.26
C LEU A 196 -4.30 25.37 -14.86
N ASP A 197 -4.54 25.67 -16.13
CA ASP A 197 -5.59 24.98 -16.88
C ASP A 197 -5.10 23.56 -17.21
N LEU A 198 -6.00 22.57 -17.13
CA LEU A 198 -5.65 21.15 -17.37
C LEU A 198 -4.94 20.95 -18.72
N ASN A 199 -5.38 21.64 -19.77
CA ASN A 199 -4.73 21.58 -21.09
C ASN A 199 -3.26 22.01 -21.05
N LEU A 200 -2.90 23.00 -20.23
CA LEU A 200 -1.52 23.44 -20.07
C LEU A 200 -0.71 22.43 -19.27
N PHE A 201 -1.33 21.79 -18.28
CA PHE A 201 -0.71 20.70 -17.53
C PHE A 201 -0.38 19.52 -18.47
N MET A 202 -1.36 19.04 -19.24
CA MET A 202 -1.21 17.89 -20.14
C MET A 202 -0.28 18.17 -21.34
N ASN A 203 -0.39 19.34 -21.99
CA ASN A 203 0.37 19.62 -23.22
C ASN A 203 1.67 20.40 -22.98
N GLY A 204 1.95 20.76 -21.73
CA GLY A 204 3.07 21.62 -21.38
C GLY A 204 3.88 21.06 -20.23
N TRP A 205 3.26 20.84 -19.07
CA TRP A 205 4.02 20.36 -17.90
C TRP A 205 4.44 18.91 -18.04
N LEU A 206 3.50 17.98 -18.23
CA LEU A 206 3.81 16.55 -18.30
C LEU A 206 4.86 16.21 -19.38
N PRO A 207 4.77 16.72 -20.63
CA PRO A 207 5.77 16.42 -21.66
C PRO A 207 7.17 16.94 -21.31
N ASN A 208 7.28 18.14 -20.74
CA ASN A 208 8.59 18.65 -20.30
C ASN A 208 9.14 17.85 -19.11
N MET A 209 8.28 17.37 -18.21
CA MET A 209 8.69 16.50 -17.11
C MET A 209 9.20 15.15 -17.59
N ILE A 210 8.58 14.57 -18.63
CA ILE A 210 9.07 13.36 -19.30
C ILE A 210 10.48 13.62 -19.85
N ASP A 211 10.67 14.72 -20.59
CA ASP A 211 11.97 15.09 -21.16
C ASP A 211 13.06 15.32 -20.08
N ASP A 212 12.66 15.85 -18.92
CA ASP A 212 13.55 16.16 -17.79
C ASP A 212 13.77 14.96 -16.84
N GLY A 213 13.04 13.84 -17.01
CA GLY A 213 13.13 12.66 -16.14
C GLY A 213 12.62 12.90 -14.71
N LEU A 214 11.57 13.71 -14.57
CA LEU A 214 10.96 14.08 -13.28
C LEU A 214 9.69 13.26 -13.01
N TYR A 215 9.33 13.12 -11.73
CA TYR A 215 8.09 12.43 -11.32
C TYR A 215 7.00 13.40 -10.87
N CYS A 216 5.75 12.91 -10.86
CA CYS A 216 4.57 13.61 -10.36
C CYS A 216 4.21 13.14 -8.95
N GLY A 217 4.05 14.08 -8.02
CA GLY A 217 3.43 13.85 -6.72
C GLY A 217 2.03 14.45 -6.69
N LEU A 218 0.99 13.62 -6.74
CA LEU A 218 -0.41 14.06 -6.87
C LEU A 218 -1.14 14.08 -5.53
N ASN A 219 -1.68 15.24 -5.13
CA ASN A 219 -2.44 15.43 -3.88
C ASN A 219 -1.68 15.02 -2.60
N TRP A 220 -0.35 15.11 -2.59
CA TRP A 220 0.44 14.78 -1.41
C TRP A 220 0.11 15.68 -0.21
N GLY A 221 0.12 15.12 0.99
CA GLY A 221 -0.09 15.85 2.24
C GLY A 221 1.15 16.60 2.74
N PRO A 222 1.02 17.37 3.84
CA PRO A 222 2.17 18.04 4.50
C PRO A 222 3.29 17.09 4.95
N GLU A 223 2.99 15.80 5.09
CA GLU A 223 3.94 14.74 5.40
C GLU A 223 4.83 14.36 4.20
N LEU A 224 4.50 14.82 2.99
CA LEU A 224 5.17 14.50 1.72
C LEU A 224 5.27 12.99 1.46
N VAL A 225 4.16 12.30 1.72
CA VAL A 225 4.01 10.87 1.46
C VAL A 225 2.96 10.67 0.38
N GLY A 226 3.32 9.95 -0.68
CA GLY A 226 2.44 9.62 -1.79
C GLY A 226 3.13 8.74 -2.83
N LEU A 227 2.42 8.45 -3.92
CA LEU A 227 3.00 7.76 -5.08
C LEU A 227 3.84 8.74 -5.89
N GLU A 228 5.04 8.30 -6.27
CA GLU A 228 5.89 8.95 -7.27
C GLU A 228 5.48 8.39 -8.64
N LEU A 229 4.73 9.17 -9.41
CA LEU A 229 4.08 8.70 -10.63
C LEU A 229 4.83 9.19 -11.87
N ASP A 230 5.03 8.29 -12.84
CA ASP A 230 5.60 8.64 -14.14
C ASP A 230 4.65 9.64 -14.86
N PRO A 231 5.15 10.81 -15.31
CA PRO A 231 4.33 11.76 -16.05
C PRO A 231 3.75 11.19 -17.36
N GLU A 232 4.33 10.15 -17.96
CA GLU A 232 3.78 9.44 -19.12
C GLU A 232 2.50 8.67 -18.73
N ASP A 233 2.52 7.94 -17.62
CA ASP A 233 1.36 7.21 -17.10
C ASP A 233 0.24 8.19 -16.70
N VAL A 234 0.58 9.28 -16.01
CA VAL A 234 -0.38 10.33 -15.62
C VAL A 234 -1.02 10.97 -16.86
N LEU A 235 -0.25 11.20 -17.92
CA LEU A 235 -0.77 11.75 -19.17
C LEU A 235 -1.74 10.77 -19.83
N ALA A 236 -1.38 9.48 -19.91
CA ALA A 236 -2.24 8.44 -20.47
C ALA A 236 -3.58 8.33 -19.72
N ASP A 237 -3.55 8.33 -18.38
CA ASP A 237 -4.76 8.28 -17.55
C ASP A 237 -5.69 9.49 -17.76
N LEU A 238 -5.12 10.67 -18.03
CA LEU A 238 -5.90 11.89 -18.32
C LEU A 238 -6.47 11.92 -19.74
N GLU A 239 -5.88 11.19 -20.70
CA GLU A 239 -6.36 11.11 -22.08
C GLU A 239 -7.52 10.12 -22.27
N GLY A 240 -7.58 9.07 -21.45
CA GLY A 240 -8.67 8.07 -21.40
C GLY A 240 -8.46 6.87 -22.32
#